data_AF-A0A9D0ZQZ8-F1
#
_entry.id   AF-A0A9D0ZQZ8-F1
#
_cell.length_a   1.000
_cell.length_b   1.000
_cell.length_c   1.000
_cell.angle_alpha   90.00
_cell.angle_beta   90.00
_cell.angle_gamma   90.00
#
_symmetry.space_group_name_H-M   'P 1'
#
loop_
_entity.id
_entity.type
_entity.pdbx_description
1 polymer ?
#
loop_
_entity_poly.entity_id
_entity_poly.type
_entity_poly.pdbx_seq_one_letter_code
_entity_poly.pdbx_strand_id
1 'polypeptide(L)'
;MIRLIGTFERSGKDETDNTEVTFTVRDNYKHLIKSLNKDELYSIRVDKARNKRTEQQNKYMWTLIGEIDKARNGDRSNDDFNIYIEALTRAGAKFTHLLVEPKEEVRNLLIEQFRAVQFVRRIKVDNKIIDDYKCFYGSSKMDTKEMSNLIDTVLDMASECDIDTTYWKDVFDIE
;
A
#
# COMPACT_ATOMS: atom_id res chain seq x y z
N MET A 1 9.44 -3.40 -18.03
CA MET A 1 10.45 -2.94 -17.04
C MET A 1 10.98 -4.18 -16.31
N ILE A 2 12.26 -4.48 -16.44
CA ILE A 2 12.89 -5.62 -15.74
C ILE A 2 13.22 -5.16 -14.32
N ARG A 3 12.71 -5.87 -13.31
CA ARG A 3 13.00 -5.60 -11.90
C ARG A 3 13.76 -6.77 -11.29
N LEU A 4 15.00 -6.52 -10.90
CA LEU A 4 15.83 -7.48 -10.18
C LEU A 4 15.86 -7.11 -8.69
N ILE A 5 15.80 -8.11 -7.82
CA ILE A 5 15.99 -7.93 -6.38
C ILE A 5 17.24 -8.70 -5.98
N GLY A 6 18.19 -7.98 -5.40
CA GLY A 6 19.49 -8.52 -5.02
C GLY A 6 20.11 -7.74 -3.87
N THR A 7 21.26 -8.24 -3.42
CA THR A 7 22.06 -7.62 -2.37
C THR A 7 23.26 -6.94 -3.01
N PHE A 8 23.58 -5.73 -2.57
CA PHE A 8 24.82 -5.08 -2.99
C PHE A 8 26.01 -5.89 -2.47
N GLU A 9 26.93 -6.23 -3.36
CA GLU A 9 28.09 -7.06 -3.04
C GLU A 9 29.35 -6.21 -2.98
N ARG A 10 29.64 -5.44 -4.04
CA ARG A 10 30.80 -4.54 -4.10
C ARG A 10 30.63 -3.47 -5.16
N SER A 11 31.48 -2.46 -5.07
CA SER A 11 31.78 -1.52 -6.16
C SER A 11 33.29 -1.48 -6.36
N GLY A 12 33.75 -1.37 -7.61
CA GLY A 12 35.17 -1.43 -7.92
C GLY A 12 35.51 -0.92 -9.31
N LYS A 13 36.74 -1.21 -9.73
CA LYS A 13 37.24 -0.99 -11.08
C LYS A 13 37.44 -2.33 -11.77
N ASP A 14 37.03 -2.43 -13.03
CA ASP A 14 37.36 -3.59 -13.87
C ASP A 14 38.82 -3.54 -14.35
N GLU A 15 39.23 -4.54 -15.13
CA GLU A 15 40.60 -4.64 -15.69
C GLU A 15 40.96 -3.48 -16.62
N THR A 16 39.98 -2.70 -17.05
CA THR A 16 40.11 -1.56 -17.97
C THR A 16 39.85 -0.20 -17.28
N ASP A 17 39.82 -0.17 -15.95
CA ASP A 17 39.56 1.01 -15.12
C ASP A 17 38.14 1.61 -15.26
N ASN A 18 37.16 0.85 -15.74
CA ASN A 18 35.76 1.26 -15.70
C ASN A 18 35.17 0.99 -14.31
N THR A 19 34.25 1.86 -13.88
CA THR A 19 33.54 1.67 -12.61
C THR A 19 32.48 0.57 -12.74
N GLU A 20 32.59 -0.47 -11.94
CA GLU A 20 31.61 -1.54 -11.84
C GLU A 20 30.87 -1.52 -10.49
N VAL A 21 29.60 -1.92 -10.52
CA VAL A 21 28.77 -2.13 -9.33
C VAL A 21 28.17 -3.53 -9.42
N THR A 22 28.43 -4.38 -8.44
CA THR A 22 28.04 -5.79 -8.43
C THR A 22 26.90 -6.03 -7.44
N PHE A 23 25.88 -6.74 -7.90
CA PHE A 23 24.76 -7.20 -7.06
C PHE A 23 24.59 -8.72 -7.22
N THR A 24 24.46 -9.41 -6.09
CA THR A 24 24.00 -10.80 -6.10
C THR A 24 22.48 -10.83 -6.20
N VAL A 25 21.93 -11.34 -7.31
CA VAL A 25 20.49 -11.42 -7.55
C VAL A 25 19.95 -12.82 -7.32
N ARG A 26 18.66 -12.94 -6.97
CA ARG A 26 18.02 -14.24 -6.75
C ARG A 26 17.93 -15.06 -8.04
N ASP A 27 18.08 -16.38 -7.89
CA ASP A 27 18.12 -17.34 -9.00
C ASP A 27 16.87 -17.36 -9.89
N ASN A 28 15.70 -17.03 -9.34
CA ASN A 28 14.45 -16.97 -10.09
C ASN A 28 14.43 -15.88 -11.17
N TYR A 29 15.38 -14.94 -11.15
CA TYR A 29 15.54 -13.91 -12.18
C TYR A 29 16.47 -14.30 -13.32
N LYS A 30 17.03 -15.53 -13.34
CA LYS A 30 17.96 -16.01 -14.39
C LYS A 30 17.44 -15.77 -15.81
N HIS A 31 16.14 -15.95 -16.05
CA HIS A 31 15.53 -15.73 -17.36
C HIS A 31 15.53 -14.25 -17.79
N LEU A 32 15.39 -13.30 -16.84
CA LEU A 32 15.44 -11.86 -17.10
C LEU A 32 16.86 -11.36 -17.39
N ILE A 33 17.86 -11.99 -16.76
CA ILE A 33 19.28 -11.67 -16.99
C ILE A 33 19.70 -12.12 -18.38
N LYS A 34 19.22 -13.28 -18.84
CA LYS A 34 19.52 -13.82 -20.18
C LYS A 34 19.01 -12.93 -21.32
N SER A 35 18.02 -12.08 -21.07
CA SER A 35 17.51 -11.13 -22.07
C SER A 35 18.29 -9.82 -22.16
N LEU A 36 19.30 -9.60 -21.32
CA LEU A 36 20.12 -8.38 -21.37
C LEU A 36 21.16 -8.46 -22.50
N ASN A 37 21.26 -7.41 -23.30
CA ASN A 37 22.20 -7.28 -24.40
C ASN A 37 23.39 -6.39 -24.01
N LYS A 38 24.62 -6.84 -24.29
CA LYS A 38 25.84 -6.10 -23.95
C LYS A 38 26.01 -4.79 -24.74
N ASP A 39 25.38 -4.70 -25.91
CA ASP A 39 25.50 -3.54 -26.79
C ASP A 39 24.43 -2.46 -26.51
N GLU A 40 23.58 -2.65 -25.50
CA GLU A 40 22.52 -1.73 -25.12
C GLU A 40 22.84 -0.94 -23.84
N LEU A 41 22.43 0.33 -23.80
CA LEU A 41 22.48 1.16 -22.59
C LEU A 41 21.21 0.97 -21.77
N TYR A 42 21.36 0.57 -20.50
CA TYR A 42 20.26 0.42 -19.56
C TYR A 42 20.26 1.55 -18.52
N SER A 43 19.06 2.04 -18.19
CA SER A 43 18.86 2.89 -17.01
C SER A 43 18.73 2.01 -15.76
N ILE A 44 19.59 2.24 -14.77
CA ILE A 44 19.60 1.49 -13.51
C ILE A 44 19.09 2.39 -12.39
N ARG A 45 18.05 1.93 -11.68
CA ARG A 45 17.55 2.56 -10.46
C ARG A 45 17.74 1.61 -9.29
N VAL A 46 18.43 2.07 -8.24
CA VAL A 46 18.69 1.29 -7.03
C VAL A 46 17.81 1.82 -5.91
N ASP A 47 16.78 1.06 -5.56
CA ASP A 47 15.87 1.33 -4.45
C ASP A 47 15.99 0.23 -3.41
N LYS A 48 15.77 0.56 -2.12
CA LYS A 48 15.66 -0.47 -1.08
C LYS A 48 14.48 -1.39 -1.40
N ALA A 49 14.75 -2.69 -1.54
CA ALA A 49 13.70 -3.68 -1.74
C ALA A 49 12.79 -3.73 -0.51
N ARG A 50 11.47 -3.65 -0.72
CA ARG A 50 10.51 -3.85 0.36
C ARG A 50 10.59 -5.29 0.86
N ASN A 51 10.42 -5.48 2.16
CA ASN A 51 10.41 -6.82 2.76
C ASN A 51 9.27 -7.65 2.13
N LYS A 52 9.58 -8.87 1.69
CA LYS A 52 8.59 -9.82 1.15
C LYS A 52 7.42 -10.02 2.12
N ARG A 53 7.71 -10.04 3.43
CA ARG A 53 6.70 -10.13 4.49
C ARG A 53 5.69 -8.98 4.38
N THR A 54 6.15 -7.74 4.21
CA THR A 54 5.26 -6.57 4.11
C THR A 54 4.39 -6.58 2.85
N GLU A 55 4.92 -7.01 1.70
CA GLU A 55 4.12 -7.15 0.47
C GLU A 55 3.03 -8.22 0.64
N GLN A 56 3.41 -9.33 1.25
CA GLN A 56 2.52 -10.45 1.53
C GLN A 56 1.43 -10.06 2.55
N GLN A 57 1.79 -9.34 3.62
CA GLN A 57 0.85 -8.77 4.59
C GLN A 57 -0.15 -7.82 3.91
N ASN A 58 0.31 -6.92 3.03
CA ASN A 58 -0.61 -6.04 2.28
C ASN A 58 -1.59 -6.86 1.42
N LYS A 59 -1.11 -7.88 0.71
CA LYS A 59 -1.98 -8.75 -0.10
C LYS A 59 -3.05 -9.42 0.76
N TYR A 60 -2.67 -9.98 1.90
CA TYR A 60 -3.59 -10.65 2.81
C TYR A 60 -4.60 -9.70 3.46
N MET A 61 -4.16 -8.49 3.83
CA MET A 61 -5.06 -7.45 4.35
C MET A 61 -6.16 -7.12 3.33
N TRP A 62 -5.79 -6.93 2.05
CA TRP A 62 -6.79 -6.68 0.99
C TRP A 62 -7.71 -7.88 0.77
N THR A 63 -7.22 -9.11 0.91
CA THR A 63 -8.09 -10.30 0.87
C THR A 63 -9.12 -10.27 1.99
N LEU A 64 -8.71 -10.03 3.24
CA LEU A 64 -9.65 -9.93 4.37
C LEU A 64 -10.66 -8.81 4.20
N ILE A 65 -10.24 -7.63 3.72
CA ILE A 65 -11.14 -6.50 3.42
C ILE A 65 -12.23 -6.93 2.41
N GLY A 66 -11.86 -7.67 1.36
CA GLY A 66 -12.82 -8.19 0.38
C GLY A 66 -13.78 -9.23 0.97
N GLU A 67 -13.31 -10.08 1.88
CA GLU A 67 -14.18 -11.04 2.57
C GLU A 67 -15.15 -10.34 3.54
N ILE A 68 -14.69 -9.31 4.26
CA ILE A 68 -15.55 -8.46 5.10
C ILE A 68 -16.63 -7.75 4.26
N ASP A 69 -16.25 -7.18 3.11
CA ASP A 69 -17.20 -6.54 2.19
C ASP A 69 -18.30 -7.52 1.77
N LYS A 70 -17.92 -8.73 1.34
CA LYS A 70 -18.90 -9.77 0.97
C LYS A 70 -19.80 -10.14 2.14
N ALA A 71 -19.23 -10.44 3.31
CA ALA A 71 -19.99 -10.86 4.48
C ALA A 71 -21.05 -9.82 4.87
N ARG A 72 -20.70 -8.54 4.83
CA ARG A 72 -21.61 -7.43 5.17
C ARG A 72 -22.68 -7.16 4.09
N ASN A 73 -22.50 -7.66 2.87
CA ASN A 73 -23.39 -7.41 1.74
C ASN A 73 -24.12 -8.69 1.24
N GLY A 74 -24.16 -9.74 2.07
CA GLY A 74 -24.83 -11.01 1.75
C GLY A 74 -24.11 -11.76 0.63
N ASP A 75 -22.81 -11.99 0.82
CA ASP A 75 -21.88 -12.70 -0.07
C ASP A 75 -21.67 -12.05 -1.45
N ARG A 76 -22.06 -10.78 -1.60
CA ARG A 76 -21.83 -9.98 -2.81
C ARG A 76 -20.80 -8.91 -2.54
N SER A 77 -19.86 -8.72 -3.45
CA SER A 77 -18.97 -7.57 -3.34
C SER A 77 -19.73 -6.29 -3.71
N ASN A 78 -19.45 -5.21 -2.98
CA ASN A 78 -20.02 -3.89 -3.17
C ASN A 78 -18.91 -2.86 -3.36
N ASP A 79 -18.20 -2.51 -2.29
CA ASP A 79 -17.12 -1.52 -2.31
C ASP A 79 -16.14 -1.79 -1.16
N ASP A 80 -15.15 -2.63 -1.44
CA ASP A 80 -14.06 -3.01 -0.54
C ASP A 80 -13.27 -1.78 -0.04
N PHE A 81 -13.29 -0.67 -0.77
CA PHE A 81 -12.62 0.56 -0.40
C PHE A 81 -13.30 1.28 0.77
N ASN A 82 -14.62 1.16 0.91
CA ASN A 82 -15.32 1.69 2.08
C ASN A 82 -14.91 0.96 3.36
N ILE A 83 -14.75 -0.37 3.27
CA ILE A 83 -14.22 -1.18 4.37
C ILE A 83 -12.80 -0.75 4.73
N TYR A 84 -11.96 -0.47 3.73
CA TYR A 84 -10.60 0.05 3.96
C TYR A 84 -10.59 1.44 4.64
N ILE A 85 -11.47 2.37 4.24
CA ILE A 85 -11.60 3.69 4.89
C ILE A 85 -12.05 3.54 6.34
N GLU A 86 -12.99 2.63 6.61
CA GLU A 86 -13.44 2.31 7.97
C GLU A 86 -12.29 1.76 8.82
N ALA A 87 -11.53 0.79 8.29
CA ALA A 87 -10.37 0.23 8.97
C ALA A 87 -9.32 1.31 9.30
N LEU A 88 -8.99 2.19 8.35
CA LEU A 88 -8.09 3.32 8.59
C LEU A 88 -8.59 4.24 9.70
N THR A 89 -9.90 4.49 9.73
CA THR A 89 -10.52 5.36 10.75
C THR A 89 -10.47 4.72 12.13
N ARG A 90 -10.84 3.44 12.24
CA ARG A 90 -10.83 2.67 13.50
C ARG A 90 -9.40 2.47 14.04
N ALA A 91 -8.43 2.23 13.15
CA ALA A 91 -7.02 2.08 13.50
C ALA A 91 -6.33 3.40 13.92
N GLY A 92 -7.00 4.54 13.79
CA GLY A 92 -6.43 5.85 14.07
C GLY A 92 -5.33 6.26 13.09
N ALA A 93 -5.42 5.82 11.83
CA ALA A 93 -4.43 6.14 10.81
C ALA A 93 -4.29 7.66 10.63
N LYS A 94 -3.07 8.14 10.41
CA LYS A 94 -2.80 9.55 10.15
C LYS A 94 -3.54 10.04 8.90
N PHE A 95 -4.25 11.14 9.05
CA PHE A 95 -4.91 11.85 7.95
C PHE A 95 -4.64 13.34 8.07
N THR A 96 -4.90 14.07 6.99
CA THR A 96 -5.01 15.52 7.01
C THR A 96 -6.42 15.94 6.63
N HIS A 97 -6.91 17.03 7.22
CA HIS A 97 -8.16 17.65 6.82
C HIS A 97 -7.90 18.60 5.65
N LEU A 98 -8.64 18.43 4.56
CA LEU A 98 -8.63 19.37 3.44
C LEU A 98 -10.02 19.96 3.26
N LEU A 99 -10.07 21.29 3.42
CA LEU A 99 -11.25 22.12 3.19
C LEU A 99 -11.21 22.61 1.75
N VAL A 100 -12.16 22.18 0.95
CA VAL A 100 -12.18 22.45 -0.49
C VAL A 100 -13.54 22.96 -0.96
N GLU A 101 -13.57 23.58 -2.14
CA GLU A 101 -14.84 23.91 -2.78
C GLU A 101 -15.65 22.63 -3.08
N PRO A 102 -16.99 22.65 -2.94
CA PRO A 102 -17.86 21.49 -3.12
C PRO A 102 -18.08 21.18 -4.60
N LYS A 103 -16.98 20.81 -5.28
CA LYS A 103 -16.91 20.48 -6.70
C LYS A 103 -16.40 19.06 -6.88
N GLU A 104 -17.06 18.30 -7.76
CA GLU A 104 -16.71 16.90 -7.98
C GLU A 104 -15.31 16.74 -8.56
N GLU A 105 -14.86 17.68 -9.40
CA GLU A 105 -13.51 17.66 -9.95
C GLU A 105 -12.44 17.77 -8.86
N VAL A 106 -12.71 18.55 -7.81
CA VAL A 106 -11.79 18.69 -6.67
C VAL A 106 -11.77 17.41 -5.85
N ARG A 107 -12.92 16.77 -5.62
CA ARG A 107 -13.00 15.46 -4.97
C ARG A 107 -12.19 14.41 -5.73
N ASN A 108 -12.31 14.36 -7.06
CA ASN A 108 -11.57 13.41 -7.88
C ASN A 108 -10.05 13.64 -7.80
N LEU A 109 -9.59 14.89 -7.81
CA LEU A 109 -8.18 15.22 -7.59
C LEU A 109 -7.69 14.72 -6.22
N LEU A 110 -8.50 14.83 -5.16
CA LEU A 110 -8.12 14.27 -3.85
C LEU A 110 -7.99 12.74 -3.92
N ILE A 111 -8.91 12.05 -4.57
CA ILE A 111 -8.88 10.58 -4.72
C ILE A 111 -7.64 10.13 -5.51
N GLU A 112 -7.19 10.90 -6.49
CA GLU A 112 -5.96 10.62 -7.25
C GLU A 112 -4.68 10.82 -6.42
N GLN A 113 -4.67 11.81 -5.51
CA GLN A 113 -3.47 12.18 -4.76
C GLN A 113 -3.33 11.43 -3.43
N PHE A 114 -4.44 10.99 -2.83
CA PHE A 114 -4.45 10.31 -1.54
C PHE A 114 -4.84 8.85 -1.68
N ARG A 115 -4.40 8.02 -0.73
CA ARG A 115 -4.72 6.60 -0.79
C ARG A 115 -6.16 6.32 -0.42
N ALA A 116 -6.79 7.18 0.36
CA ALA A 116 -8.19 7.09 0.73
C ALA A 116 -8.69 8.49 1.12
N VAL A 117 -9.94 8.80 0.74
CA VAL A 117 -10.58 10.09 1.00
C VAL A 117 -11.96 9.83 1.58
N GLN A 118 -12.24 10.42 2.73
CA GLN A 118 -13.54 10.32 3.40
C GLN A 118 -14.16 11.70 3.53
N PHE A 119 -15.36 11.87 2.99
CA PHE A 119 -16.16 13.07 3.23
C PHE A 119 -16.59 13.11 4.71
N VAL A 120 -16.33 14.23 5.38
CA VAL A 120 -16.66 14.41 6.79
C VAL A 120 -17.95 15.18 6.94
N ARG A 121 -18.00 16.37 6.33
CA ARG A 121 -19.12 17.31 6.44
C ARG A 121 -19.03 18.40 5.40
N ARG A 122 -20.18 19.03 5.18
CA ARG A 122 -20.30 20.29 4.45
C ARG A 122 -20.44 21.43 5.45
N ILE A 123 -19.57 22.41 5.36
CA ILE A 123 -19.52 23.59 6.23
C ILE A 123 -20.04 24.80 5.44
N LYS A 124 -20.89 25.60 6.07
CA LYS A 124 -21.28 26.90 5.55
C LYS A 124 -20.63 27.99 6.40
N VAL A 125 -19.75 28.79 5.81
CA VAL A 125 -19.13 29.96 6.43
C VAL A 125 -19.55 31.17 5.62
N ASP A 126 -20.33 32.07 6.23
CA ASP A 126 -21.02 33.17 5.56
C ASP A 126 -21.85 32.69 4.35
N ASN A 127 -21.52 33.21 3.16
CA ASN A 127 -22.14 32.83 1.88
C ASN A 127 -21.34 31.75 1.11
N LYS A 128 -20.31 31.15 1.71
CA LYS A 128 -19.49 30.11 1.08
C LYS A 128 -19.84 28.74 1.64
N ILE A 129 -19.90 27.76 0.75
CA ILE A 129 -20.03 26.34 1.07
C ILE A 129 -18.66 25.70 0.85
N ILE A 130 -18.23 24.88 1.81
CA ILE A 130 -16.94 24.20 1.81
C ILE A 130 -17.18 22.75 2.20
N ASP A 131 -16.53 21.82 1.50
CA ASP A 131 -16.50 20.41 1.88
C ASP A 131 -15.22 20.09 2.66
N ASP A 132 -15.39 19.35 3.75
CA ASP A 132 -14.33 18.89 4.62
C ASP A 132 -14.08 17.40 4.37
N TYR A 133 -12.86 17.07 3.94
CA TYR A 133 -12.43 15.70 3.70
C TYR A 133 -11.29 15.30 4.64
N LYS A 134 -11.37 14.08 5.19
CA LYS A 134 -10.19 13.38 5.71
C LYS A 134 -9.47 12.71 4.55
N CYS A 135 -8.22 13.09 4.37
CA CYS A 135 -7.35 12.54 3.34
C CYS A 135 -6.26 11.69 3.99
N PHE A 136 -6.33 10.38 3.81
CA PHE A 136 -5.43 9.41 4.40
C PHE A 136 -4.21 9.18 3.50
N TYR A 137 -3.03 9.15 4.12
CA TYR A 137 -1.82 8.71 3.45
C TYR A 137 -1.83 7.19 3.30
N GLY A 138 -1.24 6.68 2.22
CA GLY A 138 -1.22 5.24 2.00
C GLY A 138 -0.35 4.47 2.99
N SER A 139 -0.66 3.18 3.17
CA SER A 139 0.11 2.27 4.04
C SER A 139 1.60 2.21 3.70
N SER A 140 2.00 2.62 2.49
CA SER A 140 3.40 2.79 2.10
C SER A 140 4.16 3.88 2.86
N LYS A 141 3.45 4.78 3.56
CA LYS A 141 4.02 5.82 4.42
C LYS A 141 3.85 5.53 5.92
N MET A 142 3.23 4.40 6.28
CA MET A 142 3.04 4.00 7.66
C MET A 142 4.34 3.45 8.26
N ASP A 143 4.58 3.72 9.53
CA ASP A 143 5.57 3.00 10.32
C ASP A 143 5.07 1.59 10.71
N THR A 144 5.94 0.79 11.32
CA THR A 144 5.60 -0.59 11.70
C THR A 144 4.42 -0.66 12.68
N LYS A 145 4.32 0.29 13.61
CA LYS A 145 3.25 0.30 14.62
C LYS A 145 1.91 0.67 13.97
N GLU A 146 1.91 1.68 13.11
CA GLU A 146 0.74 2.11 12.34
C GLU A 146 0.21 0.98 11.46
N MET A 147 1.10 0.22 10.80
CA MET A 147 0.69 -0.93 9.99
C MET A 147 0.14 -2.08 10.85
N SER A 148 0.77 -2.38 11.99
CA SER A 148 0.27 -3.41 12.92
C SER A 148 -1.14 -3.07 13.40
N ASN A 149 -1.37 -1.85 13.89
CA ASN A 149 -2.68 -1.40 14.33
C ASN A 149 -3.75 -1.53 13.24
N LEU A 150 -3.40 -1.23 11.98
CA LEU A 150 -4.32 -1.37 10.85
C LEU A 150 -4.67 -2.84 10.61
N ILE A 151 -3.69 -3.74 10.66
CA ILE A 151 -3.94 -5.18 10.47
C ILE A 151 -4.80 -5.73 11.62
N ASP A 152 -4.49 -5.39 12.87
CA ASP A 152 -5.28 -5.80 14.04
C ASP A 152 -6.73 -5.35 13.89
N THR A 153 -6.94 -4.09 13.49
CA THR A 153 -8.28 -3.55 13.22
C THR A 153 -9.02 -4.33 12.13
N VAL A 154 -8.34 -4.72 11.05
CA VAL A 154 -8.95 -5.53 9.97
C VAL A 154 -9.31 -6.92 10.47
N LEU A 155 -8.47 -7.54 11.32
CA LEU A 155 -8.76 -8.84 11.94
C LEU A 155 -9.94 -8.77 12.91
N ASP A 156 -10.04 -7.70 13.69
CA ASP A 156 -11.20 -7.45 14.56
C ASP A 156 -12.48 -7.30 13.72
N MET A 157 -12.42 -6.50 12.65
CA MET A 157 -13.55 -6.33 11.72
C MET A 157 -13.96 -7.63 11.01
N ALA A 158 -13.00 -8.50 10.68
CA ALA A 158 -13.28 -9.83 10.13
C ALA A 158 -13.97 -10.72 11.16
N SER A 159 -13.50 -10.68 12.42
CA SER A 159 -14.08 -11.44 13.52
C SER A 159 -15.51 -10.96 13.85
N GLU A 160 -15.78 -9.65 13.76
CA GLU A 160 -17.14 -9.08 13.86
C GLU A 160 -18.11 -9.62 12.80
N CYS A 161 -17.59 -10.13 11.68
CA CYS A 161 -18.36 -10.72 10.58
C CYS A 161 -18.34 -12.26 10.60
N ASP A 162 -17.94 -12.88 11.71
CA ASP A 162 -17.81 -14.33 11.88
C ASP A 162 -16.83 -15.00 10.88
N ILE A 163 -15.86 -14.25 10.35
CA ILE A 163 -14.81 -14.78 9.47
C ILE A 163 -13.70 -15.39 10.34
N ASP A 164 -13.32 -16.65 10.09
CA ASP A 164 -12.22 -17.29 10.82
C ASP A 164 -10.89 -16.57 10.55
N THR A 165 -10.35 -15.96 11.61
CA THR A 165 -9.10 -15.20 11.57
C THR A 165 -7.87 -16.02 11.98
N THR A 166 -8.03 -17.30 12.37
CA THR A 166 -6.95 -18.12 12.94
C THR A 166 -5.77 -18.27 11.96
N TYR A 167 -6.06 -18.67 10.72
CA TYR A 167 -5.06 -18.75 9.65
C TYR A 167 -4.34 -17.42 9.41
N TRP A 168 -5.07 -16.31 9.53
CA TRP A 168 -4.56 -14.99 9.21
C TRP A 168 -3.60 -14.48 10.29
N LYS A 169 -3.89 -14.72 11.57
CA LYS A 169 -3.01 -14.36 12.69
C LYS A 169 -1.62 -14.98 12.55
N ASP A 170 -1.57 -16.28 12.25
CA ASP A 170 -0.31 -17.01 11.98
C ASP A 170 0.47 -16.41 10.80
N VAL A 171 -0.27 -15.99 9.77
CA VAL A 171 0.28 -15.44 8.53
C VAL A 171 0.81 -14.01 8.68
N PHE A 172 0.17 -13.20 9.52
CA PHE A 172 0.65 -11.85 9.84
C PHE A 172 1.80 -11.85 10.85
N ASP A 173 1.97 -12.98 11.56
CA ASP A 173 3.00 -13.18 12.59
C ASP A 173 2.85 -12.07 13.66
N ILE A 174 1.60 -11.94 14.10
CA ILE A 174 1.10 -11.08 15.18
C ILE A 174 0.92 -12.01 16.39
N GLU A 175 1.71 -11.80 17.44
CA GLU A 175 1.56 -12.47 18.74
C GLU A 175 0.38 -11.89 19.55
#